data_AF-A0A9X8EKP4-F1
#
_entry.id   AF-A0A9X8EKP4-F1
#
_cell.length_a   1.000
_cell.length_b   1.000
_cell.length_c   1.000
_cell.angle_alpha   90.00
_cell.angle_beta   90.00
_cell.angle_gamma   90.00
#
_symmetry.space_group_name_H-M   'P 1'
#
loop_
_entity.id
_entity.type
_entity.pdbx_description
1 polymer ?
#
loop_
_entity_poly.entity_id
_entity_poly.type
_entity_poly.pdbx_seq_one_letter_code
_entity_poly.pdbx_strand_id
1 'polypeptide(L)'
;MIYSSVSGAVVAALAAGEKGSAKGQAWQKLYRTAEEEGGCLASLGGQAHGLDRTQVDYWIAARLHHMLKDWHWDALVAKYSTNKVKKLQAITAVRPRIASPAPQLFIFKAVTAWAIPKLKGARRKTPRSVSVEVPLDAPAWRRDSLVNAAVAAGQAEKRRIEGQQEEVIVLADSFYDMNTWDLDAAPESTRRRWRADINEKLDGMVSDALTEVRAILQAEGLLVQEAA
;
A
#
# COMPACT_ATOMS: atom_id res chain seq x y z
N MET A 1 -0.90 -15.35 22.74
CA MET A 1 -1.37 -15.24 21.34
C MET A 1 -0.80 -13.98 20.72
N ILE A 2 -0.50 -14.01 19.41
CA ILE A 2 0.47 -13.07 18.82
C ILE A 2 -0.21 -12.00 17.94
N TYR A 3 -1.40 -12.24 17.39
CA TYR A 3 -2.17 -11.23 16.64
C TYR A 3 -3.52 -10.93 17.30
N SER A 4 -3.86 -9.64 17.37
CA SER A 4 -5.17 -9.15 17.82
C SER A 4 -6.23 -9.14 16.71
N SER A 5 -5.83 -9.12 15.43
CA SER A 5 -6.75 -9.14 14.29
C SER A 5 -6.21 -9.95 13.10
N VAL A 6 -7.13 -10.47 12.29
CA VAL A 6 -6.81 -11.25 11.08
C VAL A 6 -6.13 -10.37 10.03
N SER A 7 -6.67 -9.17 9.79
CA SER A 7 -6.10 -8.19 8.87
C SER A 7 -4.69 -7.77 9.32
N GLY A 8 -4.49 -7.55 10.63
CA GLY A 8 -3.18 -7.25 11.19
C GLY A 8 -2.16 -8.37 10.96
N ALA A 9 -2.60 -9.63 11.06
CA ALA A 9 -1.76 -10.80 10.76
C ALA A 9 -1.39 -10.88 9.28
N VAL A 10 -2.33 -10.64 8.37
CA VAL A 10 -2.06 -10.60 6.92
C VAL A 10 -1.07 -9.50 6.58
N VAL A 11 -1.26 -8.28 7.11
CA VAL A 11 -0.36 -7.15 6.86
C VAL A 11 1.06 -7.45 7.37
N ALA A 12 1.18 -8.02 8.58
CA ALA A 12 2.47 -8.41 9.13
C ALA A 12 3.16 -9.51 8.31
N ALA A 13 2.41 -10.53 7.88
CA ALA A 13 2.92 -11.61 7.04
C ALA A 13 3.38 -11.08 5.67
N LEU A 14 2.58 -10.24 5.02
CA LEU A 14 2.94 -9.62 3.74
C LEU A 14 4.19 -8.75 3.86
N ALA A 15 4.32 -7.97 4.94
CA ALA A 15 5.49 -7.15 5.21
C ALA A 15 6.75 -7.99 5.51
N ALA A 16 6.63 -9.11 6.24
CA ALA A 16 7.75 -9.99 6.54
C ALA A 16 8.28 -10.75 5.31
N GLY A 17 7.38 -11.09 4.37
CA GLY A 17 7.75 -11.67 3.07
C GLY A 17 8.43 -10.70 2.09
N GLU A 18 8.59 -9.43 2.48
CA GLU A 18 9.35 -8.42 1.73
C GLU A 18 10.78 -8.35 2.29
N LYS A 19 11.78 -8.80 1.52
CA LYS A 19 13.20 -8.81 1.93
C LYS A 19 13.60 -7.44 2.51
N GLY A 20 13.77 -7.37 3.85
CA GLY A 20 14.24 -6.20 4.58
C GLY A 20 13.36 -5.84 5.77
N SER A 21 13.54 -6.54 6.90
CA SER A 21 12.86 -6.34 8.19
C SER A 21 12.80 -4.87 8.68
N ALA A 22 13.68 -3.99 8.20
CA ALA A 22 13.68 -2.57 8.54
C ALA A 22 12.50 -1.76 7.95
N LYS A 23 11.88 -2.21 6.85
CA LYS A 23 10.86 -1.43 6.13
C LYS A 23 9.42 -1.66 6.61
N GLY A 24 9.14 -2.79 7.29
CA GLY A 24 7.81 -3.13 7.80
C GLY A 24 7.37 -2.33 9.04
N GLN A 25 8.32 -1.90 9.89
CA GLN A 25 8.01 -1.17 11.14
C GLN A 25 7.51 0.27 10.92
N ALA A 26 7.86 0.89 9.78
CA ALA A 26 7.47 2.28 9.48
C ALA A 26 5.98 2.42 9.14
N TRP A 27 5.37 1.40 8.52
CA TRP A 27 3.99 1.43 8.06
C TRP A 27 2.98 0.98 9.11
N GLN A 28 3.38 0.07 10.02
CA GLN A 28 2.60 -0.25 11.21
C GLN A 28 2.34 1.00 12.06
N LYS A 29 3.28 1.96 12.07
CA LYS A 29 3.07 3.26 12.72
C LYS A 29 1.98 4.09 12.05
N LEU A 30 1.90 4.10 10.72
CA LEU A 30 0.92 4.89 9.96
C LEU A 30 -0.53 4.39 10.14
N TYR A 31 -0.73 3.07 10.22
CA TYR A 31 -2.06 2.50 10.48
C TYR A 31 -2.46 2.62 11.96
N ARG A 32 -1.51 2.41 12.90
CA ARG A 32 -1.76 2.62 14.35
C ARG A 32 -2.10 4.07 14.71
N THR A 33 -1.54 5.08 14.02
CA THR A 33 -1.93 6.48 14.22
C THR A 33 -3.38 6.79 13.85
N ALA A 34 -4.02 5.96 13.02
CA ALA A 34 -5.42 6.15 12.63
C ALA A 34 -6.42 5.47 13.61
N GLU A 35 -5.97 4.52 14.43
CA GLU A 35 -6.86 3.69 15.25
C GLU A 35 -6.73 3.89 16.76
N GLU A 36 -5.63 4.43 17.29
CA GLU A 36 -5.43 4.43 18.76
C GLU A 36 -4.87 5.74 19.32
N GLU A 37 -5.80 6.57 19.80
CA GLU A 37 -5.59 7.54 20.88
C GLU A 37 -5.46 6.84 22.26
N GLY A 38 -4.94 5.60 22.33
CA GLY A 38 -4.99 4.80 23.57
C GLY A 38 -4.16 3.51 23.66
N GLY A 39 -3.12 3.30 22.85
CA GLY A 39 -2.34 2.06 22.83
C GLY A 39 -0.94 2.16 23.45
N CYS A 40 -0.72 1.51 24.59
CA CYS A 40 0.54 1.54 25.37
C CYS A 40 1.79 1.06 24.58
N LEU A 41 2.87 1.85 24.65
CA LEU A 41 4.18 1.67 24.00
C LEU A 41 5.01 0.43 24.45
N ALA A 42 4.49 -0.42 25.35
CA ALA A 42 5.27 -1.45 26.03
C ALA A 42 5.47 -2.76 25.25
N SER A 43 4.80 -2.98 24.11
CA SER A 43 4.87 -4.28 23.41
C SER A 43 5.98 -4.39 22.35
N LEU A 44 6.92 -3.45 22.28
CA LEU A 44 7.93 -3.38 21.22
C LEU A 44 9.29 -4.04 21.50
N GLY A 45 9.45 -4.86 22.55
CA GLY A 45 10.78 -5.46 22.78
C GLY A 45 10.90 -6.46 23.91
N GLY A 46 9.85 -7.24 24.21
CA GLY A 46 9.97 -8.32 25.18
C GLY A 46 10.54 -9.57 24.52
N GLN A 47 11.83 -9.85 24.73
CA GLN A 47 12.36 -11.22 24.58
C GLN A 47 11.63 -12.14 25.55
N ALA A 48 10.53 -12.73 25.10
CA ALA A 48 9.95 -13.90 25.72
C ALA A 48 10.65 -15.12 25.12
N HIS A 49 11.12 -16.04 25.97
CA HIS A 49 11.57 -17.38 25.60
C HIS A 49 10.55 -18.03 24.63
N GLY A 50 10.80 -17.97 23.33
CA GLY A 50 9.83 -18.32 22.29
C GLY A 50 10.19 -17.70 20.93
N LEU A 51 9.62 -18.24 19.85
CA LEU A 51 9.88 -17.84 18.45
C LEU A 51 9.80 -16.31 18.29
N ASP A 52 10.79 -15.73 17.61
CA ASP A 52 10.82 -14.29 17.30
C ASP A 52 9.59 -13.93 16.46
N ARG A 53 8.94 -12.80 16.77
CA ARG A 53 7.74 -12.31 16.08
C ARG A 53 7.97 -12.25 14.56
N THR A 54 9.16 -11.85 14.14
CA THR A 54 9.49 -11.77 12.70
C THR A 54 9.57 -13.14 12.03
N GLN A 55 10.04 -14.16 12.76
CA GLN A 55 10.06 -15.55 12.28
C GLN A 55 8.65 -16.10 12.15
N VAL A 56 7.77 -15.76 13.11
CA VAL A 56 6.34 -16.11 13.05
C VAL A 56 5.69 -15.42 11.84
N ASP A 57 5.91 -14.13 11.63
CA ASP A 57 5.36 -13.39 10.48
C ASP A 57 5.81 -14.02 9.15
N TYR A 58 7.09 -14.38 9.03
CA TYR A 58 7.64 -15.03 7.83
C TYR A 58 7.05 -16.42 7.59
N TRP A 59 6.95 -17.22 8.65
CA TRP A 59 6.34 -18.55 8.58
C TRP A 59 4.87 -18.48 8.16
N ILE A 60 4.10 -17.55 8.74
CA ILE A 60 2.71 -17.32 8.35
C ILE A 60 2.62 -16.87 6.90
N ALA A 61 3.50 -16.01 6.43
CA ALA A 61 3.51 -15.59 5.04
C ALA A 61 3.63 -16.79 4.08
N ALA A 62 4.57 -17.70 4.37
CA ALA A 62 4.74 -18.93 3.60
C ALA A 62 3.53 -19.87 3.75
N ARG A 63 2.97 -19.99 4.96
CA ARG A 63 1.82 -20.84 5.27
C ARG A 63 0.56 -20.38 4.54
N LEU A 64 0.25 -19.08 4.62
CA LEU A 64 -0.90 -18.48 3.95
C LEU A 64 -0.77 -18.58 2.43
N HIS A 65 0.41 -18.30 1.88
CA HIS A 65 0.66 -18.45 0.44
C HIS A 65 0.44 -19.88 -0.06
N HIS A 66 0.74 -20.89 0.76
CA HIS A 66 0.56 -22.30 0.40
C HIS A 66 -0.87 -22.80 0.60
N MET A 67 -1.58 -22.32 1.63
CA MET A 67 -2.91 -22.83 1.99
C MET A 67 -4.06 -22.09 1.33
N LEU A 68 -3.88 -20.81 1.02
CA LEU A 68 -4.90 -20.03 0.33
C LEU A 68 -4.89 -20.37 -1.16
N LYS A 69 -6.07 -20.29 -1.77
CA LYS A 69 -6.19 -20.31 -3.23
C LYS A 69 -5.42 -19.13 -3.81
N ASP A 70 -4.79 -19.32 -4.97
CA ASP A 70 -3.99 -18.28 -5.65
C ASP A 70 -4.75 -16.94 -5.75
N TRP A 71 -6.04 -17.00 -6.05
CA TRP A 71 -6.85 -15.78 -6.20
C TRP A 71 -7.17 -15.05 -4.90
N HIS A 72 -7.25 -15.77 -3.77
CA HIS A 72 -7.43 -15.18 -2.46
C HIS A 72 -6.13 -14.52 -2.02
N TRP A 73 -5.00 -15.18 -2.28
CA TRP A 73 -3.69 -14.58 -2.05
C TRP A 73 -3.50 -13.31 -2.89
N ASP A 74 -3.77 -13.36 -4.19
CA ASP A 74 -3.68 -12.19 -5.07
C ASP A 74 -4.57 -11.04 -4.58
N ALA A 75 -5.81 -11.32 -4.16
CA ALA A 75 -6.71 -10.29 -3.62
C ALA A 75 -6.16 -9.63 -2.35
N LEU A 76 -5.59 -10.42 -1.43
CA LEU A 76 -4.96 -9.91 -0.21
C LEU A 76 -3.71 -9.09 -0.52
N VAL A 77 -2.84 -9.56 -1.43
CA VAL A 77 -1.65 -8.82 -1.86
C VAL A 77 -2.06 -7.50 -2.53
N ALA A 78 -3.07 -7.52 -3.41
CA ALA A 78 -3.56 -6.32 -4.07
C ALA A 78 -4.09 -5.29 -3.05
N LYS A 79 -4.82 -5.72 -2.02
CA LYS A 79 -5.37 -4.83 -0.99
C LYS A 79 -4.31 -4.32 -0.02
N TYR A 80 -3.50 -5.23 0.54
CA TYR A 80 -2.70 -4.96 1.75
C TYR A 80 -1.18 -4.88 1.54
N SER A 81 -0.64 -5.33 0.39
CA SER A 81 0.82 -5.31 0.18
C SER A 81 1.38 -3.89 0.08
N THR A 82 2.61 -3.72 0.60
CA THR A 82 3.43 -2.52 0.52
C THR A 82 4.42 -2.56 -0.64
N ASN A 83 4.82 -3.75 -1.10
CA ASN A 83 5.68 -3.92 -2.26
C ASN A 83 4.96 -3.58 -3.56
N LYS A 84 5.47 -2.58 -4.28
CA LYS A 84 4.88 -2.09 -5.52
C LYS A 84 4.79 -3.14 -6.61
N VAL A 85 5.84 -3.91 -6.79
CA VAL A 85 5.93 -4.92 -7.85
C VAL A 85 4.90 -6.02 -7.57
N LYS A 86 4.89 -6.55 -6.34
CA LYS A 86 3.94 -7.59 -5.93
C LYS A 86 2.49 -7.08 -6.00
N LYS A 87 2.22 -5.87 -5.51
CA LYS A 87 0.88 -5.26 -5.55
C LYS A 87 0.39 -5.07 -6.99
N LEU A 88 1.25 -4.58 -7.90
CA LEU A 88 0.89 -4.43 -9.32
C LEU A 88 0.68 -5.78 -10.03
N GLN A 89 1.52 -6.78 -9.74
CA GLN A 89 1.34 -8.14 -10.24
C GLN A 89 0.00 -8.71 -9.78
N ALA A 90 -0.32 -8.57 -8.50
CA ALA A 90 -1.58 -9.02 -7.92
C ALA A 90 -2.80 -8.29 -8.50
N ILE A 91 -2.74 -6.96 -8.68
CA ILE A 91 -3.79 -6.20 -9.39
C ILE A 91 -4.02 -6.77 -10.79
N THR A 92 -2.95 -7.11 -11.51
CA THR A 92 -3.03 -7.68 -12.86
C THR A 92 -3.63 -9.09 -12.85
N ALA A 93 -3.32 -9.90 -11.84
CA ALA A 93 -3.83 -11.26 -11.67
C ALA A 93 -5.32 -11.29 -11.25
N VAL A 94 -5.77 -10.32 -10.45
CA VAL A 94 -7.19 -10.22 -10.02
C VAL A 94 -8.09 -9.72 -11.15
N ARG A 95 -7.62 -8.78 -11.97
CA ARG A 95 -8.40 -8.17 -13.06
C ARG A 95 -9.22 -9.15 -13.92
N PRO A 96 -8.66 -10.23 -14.50
CA PRO A 96 -9.42 -11.12 -15.39
C PRO A 96 -10.53 -11.90 -14.68
N ARG A 97 -10.53 -11.95 -13.35
CA ARG A 97 -11.55 -12.65 -12.55
C ARG A 97 -12.81 -11.82 -12.32
N ILE A 98 -12.77 -10.52 -12.67
CA ILE A 98 -13.90 -9.60 -12.49
C ILE A 98 -14.82 -9.66 -13.70
N ALA A 99 -15.92 -10.39 -13.57
CA ALA A 99 -17.01 -10.34 -14.54
C ALA A 99 -17.74 -8.99 -14.43
N SER A 100 -17.64 -8.15 -15.46
CA SER A 100 -18.36 -6.86 -15.51
C SER A 100 -18.73 -6.51 -16.95
N PRO A 101 -19.88 -5.89 -17.19
CA PRO A 101 -20.23 -5.34 -18.50
C PRO A 101 -19.43 -4.08 -18.85
N ALA A 102 -18.63 -3.55 -17.93
CA ALA A 102 -17.83 -2.35 -18.17
C ALA A 102 -16.70 -2.59 -19.19
N PRO A 103 -16.28 -1.56 -19.93
CA PRO A 103 -15.12 -1.63 -20.81
C PRO A 103 -13.83 -2.04 -20.08
N GLN A 104 -12.89 -2.65 -20.81
CA GLN A 104 -11.64 -3.16 -20.24
C GLN A 104 -10.79 -2.08 -19.54
N LEU A 105 -10.77 -0.85 -20.09
CA LEU A 105 -10.10 0.28 -19.44
C LEU A 105 -10.77 0.63 -18.11
N PHE A 106 -12.10 0.61 -18.07
CA PHE A 106 -12.85 0.90 -16.86
C PHE A 106 -12.57 -0.12 -15.77
N ILE A 107 -12.58 -1.41 -16.09
CA ILE A 107 -12.23 -2.49 -15.15
C ILE A 107 -10.81 -2.29 -14.63
N PHE A 108 -9.85 -2.05 -15.52
CA PHE A 108 -8.45 -1.81 -15.12
C PHE A 108 -8.32 -0.64 -14.13
N LYS A 109 -8.94 0.51 -14.45
CA LYS A 109 -8.90 1.70 -13.60
C LYS A 109 -9.60 1.49 -12.27
N ALA A 110 -10.77 0.83 -12.28
CA ALA A 110 -11.55 0.53 -11.08
C ALA A 110 -10.79 -0.41 -10.13
N VAL A 111 -10.26 -1.53 -10.62
CA VAL A 111 -9.47 -2.48 -9.81
C VAL A 111 -8.22 -1.79 -9.24
N THR A 112 -7.53 -0.99 -10.04
CA THR A 112 -6.33 -0.27 -9.58
C THR A 112 -6.67 0.79 -8.52
N ALA A 113 -7.76 1.54 -8.71
CA ALA A 113 -8.20 2.55 -7.76
C ALA A 113 -8.75 1.95 -6.45
N TRP A 114 -9.31 0.74 -6.51
CA TRP A 114 -9.70 -0.05 -5.33
C TRP A 114 -8.48 -0.50 -4.52
N ALA A 115 -7.46 -1.03 -5.20
CA ALA A 115 -6.24 -1.51 -4.56
C ALA A 115 -5.36 -0.37 -4.00
N ILE A 116 -5.37 0.79 -4.65
CA ILE A 116 -4.60 1.97 -4.28
C ILE A 116 -5.58 3.13 -4.05
N PRO A 117 -6.21 3.22 -2.86
CA PRO A 117 -7.15 4.28 -2.56
C PRO A 117 -6.46 5.63 -2.44
N LYS A 118 -7.21 6.70 -2.70
CA LYS A 118 -6.72 8.08 -2.58
C LYS A 118 -6.48 8.42 -1.11
N LEU A 119 -5.21 8.53 -0.72
CA LEU A 119 -4.81 8.95 0.61
C LEU A 119 -5.12 10.44 0.81
N LYS A 120 -5.93 10.79 1.82
CA LYS A 120 -6.22 12.19 2.16
C LYS A 120 -4.91 12.89 2.51
N GLY A 121 -4.61 14.01 1.83
CA GLY A 121 -3.39 14.81 2.06
C GLY A 121 -2.12 14.32 1.36
N ALA A 122 -2.06 13.08 0.86
CA ALA A 122 -0.90 12.60 0.11
C ALA A 122 -1.08 12.87 -1.39
N ARG A 123 -0.59 14.03 -1.85
CA ARG A 123 -0.40 14.30 -3.28
C ARG A 123 1.00 13.90 -3.70
N ARG A 124 1.16 13.46 -4.96
CA ARG A 124 2.49 13.39 -5.58
C ARG A 124 3.14 14.77 -5.46
N LYS A 125 4.19 14.88 -4.64
CA LYS A 125 4.98 16.11 -4.55
C LYS A 125 5.68 16.29 -5.89
N THR A 126 5.33 17.34 -6.60
CA THR A 126 6.12 17.79 -7.75
C THR A 126 7.40 18.47 -7.24
N PRO A 127 8.54 18.33 -7.93
CA PRO A 127 9.72 19.13 -7.61
C PRO A 127 9.36 20.61 -7.67
N ARG A 128 9.54 21.34 -6.56
CA ARG A 128 9.33 22.79 -6.54
C ARG A 128 10.45 23.44 -7.34
N SER A 129 10.12 24.28 -8.31
CA SER A 129 11.12 25.12 -8.96
C SER A 129 11.69 26.11 -7.94
N VAL A 130 13.00 26.06 -7.72
CA VAL A 130 13.73 27.02 -6.88
C VAL A 130 14.45 27.97 -7.82
N SER A 131 14.04 29.22 -7.86
CA SER A 131 14.79 30.28 -8.53
C SER A 131 15.83 30.82 -7.56
N VAL A 132 17.09 30.93 -8.01
CA VAL A 132 18.18 31.51 -7.22
C VAL A 132 18.63 32.80 -7.89
N GLU A 133 18.56 33.90 -7.15
CA GLU A 133 19.10 35.18 -7.59
C GLU A 133 20.62 35.16 -7.46
N VAL A 134 21.33 35.30 -8.58
CA VAL A 134 22.79 35.33 -8.63
C VAL A 134 23.24 36.79 -8.78
N PRO A 135 23.87 37.40 -7.77
CA PRO A 135 24.38 38.76 -7.88
C PRO A 135 25.46 38.84 -8.96
N LEU A 136 25.25 39.69 -9.97
CA LEU A 136 26.17 39.84 -11.10
C LEU A 136 27.50 40.49 -10.68
N ASP A 137 27.47 41.34 -9.65
CA ASP A 137 28.63 42.07 -9.13
C ASP A 137 29.57 41.20 -8.27
N ALA A 138 29.20 39.94 -8.01
CA ALA A 138 30.01 39.03 -7.21
C ALA A 138 31.20 38.46 -8.00
N PRO A 139 32.31 38.12 -7.32
CA PRO A 139 33.41 37.35 -7.91
C PRO A 139 32.94 36.01 -8.50
N ALA A 140 33.57 35.56 -9.59
CA ALA A 140 33.16 34.35 -10.33
C ALA A 140 33.04 33.11 -9.43
N TRP A 141 34.00 32.86 -8.54
CA TRP A 141 33.97 31.73 -7.61
C TRP A 141 32.73 31.71 -6.70
N ARG A 142 32.23 32.89 -6.31
CA ARG A 142 31.06 33.02 -5.44
C ARG A 142 29.77 32.78 -6.24
N ARG A 143 29.73 33.22 -7.50
CA ARG A 143 28.63 32.91 -8.43
C ARG A 143 28.56 31.41 -8.71
N ASP A 144 29.69 30.77 -9.02
CA ASP A 144 29.76 29.34 -9.29
C ASP A 144 29.39 28.52 -8.05
N SER A 145 29.85 28.95 -6.86
CA SER A 145 29.47 28.31 -5.60
C SER A 145 27.97 28.40 -5.30
N LEU A 146 27.35 29.57 -5.54
CA LEU A 146 25.90 29.76 -5.40
C LEU A 146 25.10 28.86 -6.35
N VAL A 147 25.52 28.79 -7.62
CA VAL A 147 24.87 27.92 -8.63
C VAL A 147 25.03 26.44 -8.25
N ASN A 148 26.23 26.01 -7.88
CA ASN A 148 26.49 24.63 -7.48
C ASN A 148 25.71 24.23 -6.21
N ALA A 149 25.61 25.14 -5.23
CA ALA A 149 24.81 24.92 -4.03
C ALA A 149 23.31 24.80 -4.36
N ALA A 150 22.81 25.65 -5.26
CA ALA A 150 21.42 25.60 -5.73
C ALA A 150 21.10 24.28 -6.46
N VAL A 151 21.99 23.84 -7.35
CA VAL A 151 21.85 22.57 -8.07
C VAL A 151 21.89 21.39 -7.11
N ALA A 152 22.84 21.38 -6.16
CA ALA A 152 22.95 20.32 -5.16
C ALA A 152 21.70 20.25 -4.26
N ALA A 153 21.17 21.39 -3.83
CA ALA A 153 19.93 21.46 -3.05
C ALA A 153 18.73 20.93 -3.85
N GLY A 154 18.62 21.31 -5.13
CA GLY A 154 17.58 20.81 -6.03
C GLY A 154 17.66 19.29 -6.24
N GLN A 155 18.86 18.75 -6.45
CA GLN A 155 19.09 17.31 -6.57
C GLN A 155 18.78 16.57 -5.27
N ALA A 156 19.14 17.12 -4.11
CA ALA A 156 18.85 16.53 -2.81
C ALA A 156 17.34 16.46 -2.52
N GLU A 157 16.59 17.54 -2.78
CA GLU A 157 15.13 17.52 -2.61
C GLU A 157 14.47 16.57 -3.61
N LYS A 158 14.95 16.52 -4.86
CA LYS A 158 14.49 15.52 -5.85
C LYS A 158 14.68 14.10 -5.33
N ARG A 159 15.88 13.74 -4.85
CA ARG A 159 16.17 12.42 -4.26
C ARG A 159 15.28 12.13 -3.05
N ARG A 160 15.00 13.14 -2.20
CA ARG A 160 14.10 13.00 -1.05
C ARG A 160 12.68 12.71 -1.49
N ILE A 161 12.17 13.43 -2.48
CA ILE A 161 10.83 13.21 -3.05
C ILE A 161 10.76 11.85 -3.73
N GLU A 162 11.77 11.47 -4.51
CA GLU A 162 11.86 10.16 -5.17
C GLU A 162 11.90 9.02 -4.14
N GLY A 163 12.69 9.14 -3.08
CA GLY A 163 12.73 8.16 -1.98
C GLY A 163 11.39 8.03 -1.25
N GLN A 164 10.73 9.14 -0.91
CA GLN A 164 9.38 9.12 -0.33
C GLN A 164 8.35 8.52 -1.28
N GLN A 165 8.46 8.80 -2.58
CA GLN A 165 7.61 8.21 -3.59
C GLN A 165 7.93 6.74 -3.81
N GLU A 166 9.15 6.27 -3.62
CA GLU A 166 9.56 4.86 -3.71
C GLU A 166 8.88 3.99 -2.64
N GLU A 167 8.59 4.56 -1.47
CA GLU A 167 7.96 3.85 -0.36
C GLU A 167 6.44 3.66 -0.52
N VAL A 168 5.73 4.62 -1.13
CA VAL A 168 4.26 4.58 -1.30
C VAL A 168 3.84 4.57 -2.76
N ILE A 169 2.90 3.70 -3.16
CA ILE A 169 2.23 3.88 -4.46
C ILE A 169 1.16 4.98 -4.30
N VAL A 170 1.46 6.17 -4.81
CA VAL A 170 0.48 7.26 -4.93
C VAL A 170 0.13 7.45 -6.40
N LEU A 171 -1.15 7.37 -6.75
CA LEU A 171 -1.64 7.65 -8.10
C LEU A 171 -1.92 9.15 -8.26
N ALA A 172 -1.91 9.64 -9.50
CA ALA A 172 -2.28 11.02 -9.79
C ALA A 172 -3.77 11.25 -9.51
N ASP A 173 -4.16 12.48 -9.15
CA ASP A 173 -5.57 12.83 -8.88
C ASP A 173 -6.47 12.52 -10.09
N SER A 174 -5.98 12.75 -11.31
CA SER A 174 -6.68 12.43 -12.56
C SER A 174 -6.96 10.93 -12.75
N PHE A 175 -6.19 10.05 -12.09
CA PHE A 175 -6.44 8.62 -12.15
C PHE A 175 -7.78 8.25 -11.49
N TYR A 176 -8.23 9.01 -10.50
CA TYR A 176 -9.49 8.74 -9.78
C TYR A 176 -10.72 9.36 -10.44
N ASP A 177 -10.53 10.15 -11.49
CA ASP A 177 -11.63 10.75 -12.26
C ASP A 177 -12.22 9.72 -13.23
N MET A 178 -13.44 9.26 -12.94
CA MET A 178 -14.17 8.27 -13.74
C MET A 178 -14.54 8.77 -15.13
N ASN A 179 -14.46 10.08 -15.39
CA ASN A 179 -14.62 10.64 -16.74
C ASN A 179 -13.49 10.23 -17.68
N THR A 180 -12.35 9.81 -17.14
CA THR A 180 -11.20 9.34 -17.93
C THR A 180 -11.17 7.82 -18.12
N TRP A 181 -12.12 7.09 -17.53
CA TRP A 181 -12.10 5.62 -17.47
C TRP A 181 -12.88 4.97 -18.61
N ASP A 182 -13.75 5.75 -19.25
CA ASP A 182 -14.65 5.30 -20.29
C ASP A 182 -14.56 6.24 -21.49
N LEU A 183 -14.19 5.68 -22.65
CA LEU A 183 -14.07 6.43 -23.90
C LEU A 183 -15.43 6.60 -24.60
N ASP A 184 -16.38 5.71 -24.31
CA ASP A 184 -17.71 5.70 -24.92
C ASP A 184 -18.68 6.64 -24.19
N ALA A 185 -18.19 7.35 -23.17
CA ALA A 185 -18.91 8.35 -22.40
C ALA A 185 -20.27 7.87 -21.86
N ALA A 186 -20.32 6.65 -21.30
CA ALA A 186 -21.55 6.14 -20.70
C ALA A 186 -22.08 7.08 -19.60
N PRO A 187 -23.41 7.09 -19.35
CA PRO A 187 -24.00 7.91 -18.30
C PRO A 187 -23.30 7.73 -16.95
N GLU A 188 -23.21 8.81 -16.17
CA GLU A 188 -22.52 8.77 -14.88
C GLU A 188 -23.10 7.71 -13.94
N SER A 189 -24.44 7.53 -13.94
CA SER A 189 -25.12 6.48 -13.17
C SER A 189 -24.60 5.08 -13.51
N THR A 190 -24.41 4.79 -14.79
CA THR A 190 -23.89 3.52 -15.29
C THR A 190 -22.45 3.30 -14.81
N ARG A 191 -21.59 4.31 -14.93
CA ARG A 191 -20.18 4.24 -14.47
C ARG A 191 -20.09 4.05 -12.96
N ARG A 192 -20.92 4.74 -12.18
CA ARG A 192 -21.01 4.55 -10.72
C ARG A 192 -21.46 3.14 -10.36
N ARG A 193 -22.47 2.60 -11.04
CA ARG A 193 -22.93 1.22 -10.84
C ARG A 193 -21.83 0.22 -11.15
N TRP A 194 -21.18 0.33 -12.32
CA TRP A 194 -20.06 -0.55 -12.67
C TRP A 194 -18.95 -0.53 -11.62
N ARG A 195 -18.59 0.65 -11.11
CA ARG A 195 -17.58 0.76 -10.07
C ARG A 195 -18.03 0.11 -8.76
N ALA A 196 -19.28 0.29 -8.36
CA ALA A 196 -19.84 -0.34 -7.17
C ALA A 196 -19.81 -1.87 -7.30
N ASP A 197 -20.32 -2.42 -8.41
CA ASP A 197 -20.37 -3.86 -8.67
C ASP A 197 -18.96 -4.48 -8.71
N ILE A 198 -17.98 -3.77 -9.28
CA ILE A 198 -16.58 -4.22 -9.30
C ILE A 198 -16.00 -4.23 -7.89
N ASN A 199 -16.21 -3.16 -7.12
CA ASN A 199 -15.70 -3.05 -5.76
C ASN A 199 -16.33 -4.11 -4.85
N GLU A 200 -17.64 -4.35 -4.95
CA GLU A 200 -18.35 -5.38 -4.20
C GLU A 200 -17.73 -6.76 -4.44
N LYS A 201 -17.47 -7.12 -5.71
CA LYS A 201 -16.81 -8.40 -6.04
C LYS A 201 -15.41 -8.50 -5.46
N LEU A 202 -14.62 -7.44 -5.55
CA LEU A 202 -13.26 -7.40 -5.01
C LEU A 202 -13.25 -7.49 -3.48
N ASP A 203 -14.14 -6.76 -2.81
CA ASP A 203 -14.25 -6.79 -1.35
C ASP A 203 -14.82 -8.14 -0.88
N GLY A 204 -15.70 -8.78 -1.65
CA GLY A 204 -16.14 -10.16 -1.43
C GLY A 204 -14.98 -11.16 -1.48
N MET A 205 -14.13 -11.09 -2.52
CA MET A 205 -12.93 -11.94 -2.61
C MET A 205 -11.98 -11.75 -1.42
N VAL A 206 -11.82 -10.50 -0.93
CA VAL A 206 -11.01 -10.22 0.26
C VAL A 206 -11.67 -10.76 1.52
N SER A 207 -12.99 -10.64 1.66
CA SER A 207 -13.75 -11.17 2.80
C SER A 207 -13.63 -12.70 2.90
N ASP A 208 -13.80 -13.39 1.77
CA ASP A 208 -13.65 -14.85 1.69
C ASP A 208 -12.21 -15.27 2.03
N ALA A 209 -11.22 -14.56 1.49
CA ALA A 209 -9.82 -14.78 1.81
C ALA A 209 -9.53 -14.57 3.31
N LEU A 210 -10.04 -13.51 3.92
CA LEU A 210 -9.87 -13.25 5.36
C LEU A 210 -10.56 -14.31 6.23
N THR A 211 -11.67 -14.88 5.75
CA THR A 211 -12.35 -15.99 6.43
C THR A 211 -11.48 -17.26 6.41
N GLU A 212 -10.89 -17.60 5.26
CA GLU A 212 -9.94 -18.71 5.15
C GLU A 212 -8.67 -18.47 6.01
N VAL A 213 -8.12 -17.25 5.99
CA VAL A 213 -6.98 -16.87 6.86
C VAL A 213 -7.34 -17.03 8.34
N ARG A 214 -8.53 -16.59 8.76
CA ARG A 214 -8.98 -16.73 10.15
C ARG A 214 -8.95 -18.19 10.59
N ALA A 215 -9.50 -19.09 9.76
CA ALA A 215 -9.51 -20.52 10.05
C ALA A 215 -8.08 -21.08 10.21
N ILE A 216 -7.16 -20.68 9.33
CA ILE A 216 -5.73 -21.06 9.43
C ILE A 216 -5.13 -20.54 10.73
N LEU A 217 -5.28 -19.25 11.04
CA LEU A 217 -4.68 -18.66 12.25
C LEU A 217 -5.27 -19.24 13.54
N GLN A 218 -6.55 -19.64 13.55
CA GLN A 218 -7.18 -20.31 14.68
C GLN A 218 -6.63 -21.73 14.86
N ALA A 219 -6.50 -22.49 13.76
CA ALA A 219 -5.92 -23.85 13.80
C ALA A 219 -4.46 -23.83 14.30
N GLU A 220 -3.70 -22.79 13.96
CA GLU A 220 -2.31 -22.61 14.39
C GLU A 220 -2.19 -21.92 15.77
N GLY A 221 -3.31 -21.55 16.43
CA GLY A 221 -3.31 -20.95 17.77
C GLY A 221 -2.74 -19.52 17.85
N LEU A 222 -2.73 -18.77 16.74
CA LEU A 222 -2.03 -17.49 16.61
C LEU A 222 -2.89 -16.25 16.93
N LEU A 223 -4.23 -16.38 16.82
CA LEU A 223 -5.18 -15.30 17.10
C LEU A 223 -5.55 -15.25 18.57
N VAL A 224 -5.49 -14.07 19.19
CA VAL A 224 -6.05 -13.86 20.53
C VAL A 224 -7.53 -14.24 20.49
N GLN A 225 -7.93 -15.24 21.27
CA GLN A 225 -9.35 -15.52 21.46
C GLN A 225 -9.95 -14.32 22.22
N GLU A 226 -10.89 -13.62 21.60
CA GLU A 226 -11.77 -12.70 22.32
C GLU A 226 -12.53 -13.57 23.32
N ALA A 227 -12.18 -13.46 24.60
CA ALA A 227 -13.04 -13.94 25.67
C ALA A 227 -14.34 -13.13 25.56
N ALA A 228 -15.44 -13.83 25.26
CA ALA A 228 -16.77 -13.27 25.15
C ALA A 228 -17.24 -12.61 26.47
#